data_AF-A0A5C7HSN0-F1
#
_entry.id   AF-A0A5C7HSN0-F1
#
_cell.length_a   1.000
_cell.length_b   1.000
_cell.length_c   1.000
_cell.angle_alpha   90.00
_cell.angle_beta   90.00
_cell.angle_gamma   90.00
#
_symmetry.space_group_name_H-M   'P 1'
#
loop_
_entity.id
_entity.type
_entity.pdbx_description
1 polymer ?
#
loop_
_entity_poly.entity_id
_entity_poly.type
_entity_poly.pdbx_seq_one_letter_code
_entity_poly.pdbx_strand_id
1 'polypeptide(L)'
;MSRVAGSYGYIAPEYAYSLKVNEKSDVYSFGVVLMELITSKRPNDTWFGDNKDIVKWVTEAALSSPERKTTENASSCCRDLRKLVDPRMQLSTSDYEEIDKVLDIAVLCTTSFPINKPSMRRVVELLKSSQNVLQLAMDIKNNSRLMFYVLLMCFFIKFHVSFGTDTISANQSLSGDQTIVSADGIFELGFFTPDSNLVLFNESRIPIWSTNLSLTISSSVEAVLLDEGNLVLKKLSDNSSNPLWQSFDYPTHTWLPGMKIGFNKRTKVNRRLVSWKNKEDPSPGHFSFELDPSGSNQYLMLWNRSERYWSSGEWNGGTFKFTPNVTYLQNTYPFNVSFVSNENESYFMYSVTDPNFIIGLIMGASGQIKQMFGLKASKTWFQFWLTPAQACEVYASCGAFSICSEQTQPLCACLAGFKQNSEQDWNLQDYSGGCVRKTQLQCVNNSLTDGKSDGFLANANMLLPNYPQSVPVRSVEECEKTCLNDCSCTAYAYENDECSIWLGNLLNQRKLSKGDPNGKTVYIKLSPSEISSAANDNINKEYFPTWAASIIANEGVDVLSLLDPKLEGNADAEEVRRICKVACWCIQDDETHRPSMAQIVRILEGVRIYTLGSNTTSAAATSYSLNLFPKS
;
A
#
# COMPACT_ATOMS: atom_id res chain seq x y z
N MET A 1 3.79 10.41 16.40
CA MET A 1 3.36 11.24 15.25
C MET A 1 4.54 11.37 14.31
N SER A 2 4.53 10.67 13.17
CA SER A 2 5.46 10.96 12.07
C SER A 2 5.14 12.36 11.53
N ARG A 3 6.11 13.27 11.60
CA ARG A 3 5.96 14.61 11.01
C ARG A 3 6.14 14.48 9.50
N VAL A 4 5.24 15.06 8.70
CA VAL A 4 5.50 15.27 7.27
C VAL A 4 6.77 16.10 7.17
N ALA A 5 7.82 15.52 6.60
CA ALA A 5 9.06 16.21 6.31
C ALA A 5 9.13 16.48 4.81
N GLY A 6 9.33 17.74 4.43
CA GLY A 6 9.40 18.19 3.05
C GLY A 6 9.16 19.68 2.94
N SER A 7 9.69 20.31 1.90
CA SER A 7 9.45 21.71 1.61
C SER A 7 8.03 21.91 1.10
N TYR A 8 7.27 22.77 1.77
CA TYR A 8 5.92 23.14 1.37
C TYR A 8 5.89 23.55 -0.12
N GLY A 9 4.94 23.04 -0.90
CA GLY A 9 4.83 23.24 -2.36
C GLY A 9 5.52 22.19 -3.24
N TYR A 10 6.53 21.48 -2.73
CA TYR A 10 7.16 20.35 -3.43
C TYR A 10 6.59 18.99 -2.99
N ILE A 11 5.90 18.98 -1.84
CA ILE A 11 5.26 17.78 -1.30
C ILE A 11 4.12 17.34 -2.22
N ALA A 12 4.22 16.10 -2.71
CA ALA A 12 3.13 15.47 -3.46
C ALA A 12 1.84 15.42 -2.62
N PRO A 13 0.66 15.72 -3.21
CA PRO A 13 -0.61 15.69 -2.49
C PRO A 13 -0.81 14.36 -1.76
N GLU A 14 -0.49 13.25 -2.42
CA GLU A 14 -0.56 11.91 -1.84
C GLU A 14 0.29 11.71 -0.60
N TYR A 15 1.47 12.31 -0.53
CA TYR A 15 2.32 12.19 0.63
C TYR A 15 1.76 12.99 1.80
N ALA A 16 1.18 14.18 1.54
CA ALA A 16 0.60 15.03 2.57
C ALA A 16 -0.57 14.37 3.32
N TYR A 17 -1.43 13.61 2.64
CA TYR A 17 -2.57 12.92 3.30
C TYR A 17 -2.28 11.47 3.71
N SER A 18 -1.43 10.74 2.98
CA SER A 18 -1.15 9.33 3.31
C SER A 18 -0.03 9.15 4.33
N LEU A 19 0.78 10.20 4.56
CA LEU A 19 2.03 10.14 5.32
C LEU A 19 3.03 9.09 4.80
N LYS A 20 2.83 8.58 3.57
CA LYS A 20 3.68 7.57 2.92
C LYS A 20 4.43 8.20 1.74
N VAL A 21 5.75 8.13 1.78
CA VAL A 21 6.60 8.44 0.62
C VAL A 21 6.62 7.23 -0.31
N ASN A 22 6.53 7.48 -1.62
CA ASN A 22 6.70 6.46 -2.64
C ASN A 22 7.41 7.09 -3.85
N GLU A 23 7.80 6.26 -4.81
CA GLU A 23 8.51 6.67 -6.03
C GLU A 23 7.77 7.76 -6.82
N LYS A 24 6.43 7.81 -6.73
CA LYS A 24 5.60 8.80 -7.42
C LYS A 24 5.61 10.17 -6.74
N SER A 25 5.88 10.21 -5.44
CA SER A 25 6.13 11.45 -4.70
C SER A 25 7.41 12.15 -5.18
N ASP A 26 8.44 11.38 -5.53
CA ASP A 26 9.69 11.92 -6.10
C ASP A 26 9.46 12.47 -7.51
N VAL A 27 8.69 11.76 -8.34
CA VAL A 27 8.29 12.21 -9.68
C VAL A 27 7.53 13.54 -9.60
N TYR A 28 6.60 13.68 -8.66
CA TYR A 28 5.87 14.93 -8.44
C TYR A 28 6.83 16.07 -8.10
N SER A 29 7.71 15.86 -7.12
CA SER A 29 8.67 16.86 -6.64
C SER A 29 9.58 17.32 -7.78
N PHE A 30 10.02 16.40 -8.63
CA PHE A 30 10.78 16.71 -9.84
C PHE A 30 9.98 17.55 -10.84
N GLY A 31 8.70 17.24 -11.06
CA GLY A 31 7.82 18.04 -11.91
C GLY A 31 7.69 19.49 -11.42
N VAL A 32 7.56 19.69 -10.11
CA VAL A 32 7.55 21.04 -9.50
C VAL A 32 8.88 21.78 -9.75
N VAL A 33 10.02 21.10 -9.63
CA VAL A 33 11.35 21.69 -9.95
C VAL A 33 11.43 22.11 -11.41
N LEU A 34 10.92 21.32 -12.36
CA LEU A 34 10.89 21.72 -13.77
C LEU A 34 10.05 22.98 -13.98
N MET A 35 8.89 23.09 -13.33
CA MET A 35 8.05 24.30 -13.40
C MET A 35 8.76 25.51 -12.79
N GLU A 36 9.43 25.34 -11.65
CA GLU A 36 10.23 26.39 -11.03
C GLU A 36 11.36 26.85 -11.94
N LEU A 37 12.05 25.94 -12.61
CA LEU A 37 13.12 26.29 -13.55
C LEU A 37 12.59 27.10 -14.74
N ILE A 38 11.47 26.69 -15.34
CA ILE A 38 10.88 27.37 -16.50
C ILE A 38 10.38 28.78 -16.12
N THR A 39 9.75 28.90 -14.96
CA THR A 39 9.04 30.13 -14.55
C THR A 39 9.90 31.06 -13.69
N SER A 40 10.98 30.55 -13.10
CA SER A 40 11.74 31.17 -12.00
C SER A 40 10.87 31.60 -10.81
N LYS A 41 9.74 30.95 -10.58
CA LYS A 41 8.84 31.22 -9.45
C LYS A 41 8.93 30.13 -8.40
N ARG A 42 8.91 30.53 -7.13
CA ARG A 42 8.83 29.56 -6.03
C ARG A 42 7.44 28.89 -6.02
N PRO A 43 7.31 27.62 -5.62
CA PRO A 43 6.04 26.90 -5.73
C PRO A 43 4.83 27.52 -5.01
N ASN A 44 5.05 28.31 -3.95
CA ASN A 44 3.99 28.96 -3.17
C ASN A 44 4.13 30.49 -3.16
N ASP A 45 4.63 31.07 -4.25
CA ASP A 45 4.71 32.52 -4.39
C ASP A 45 3.28 33.13 -4.34
N THR A 46 3.10 34.20 -3.58
CA THR A 46 1.81 34.90 -3.45
C THR A 46 1.36 35.54 -4.76
N TRP A 47 2.28 35.66 -5.74
CA TRP A 47 2.02 36.11 -7.09
C TRP A 47 0.91 35.33 -7.83
N PHE A 48 0.69 34.06 -7.51
CA PHE A 48 -0.29 33.22 -8.23
C PHE A 48 -1.76 33.53 -7.87
N GLY A 49 -1.99 34.31 -6.80
CA GLY A 49 -3.31 34.57 -6.24
C GLY A 49 -3.68 33.63 -5.08
N ASP A 50 -4.72 33.98 -4.34
CA ASP A 50 -5.12 33.22 -3.15
C ASP A 50 -5.45 31.75 -3.50
N ASN A 51 -4.94 30.81 -2.68
CA ASN A 51 -5.10 29.36 -2.80
C ASN A 51 -4.52 28.70 -4.08
N LYS A 52 -3.60 29.37 -4.77
CA LYS A 52 -2.89 28.83 -5.93
C LYS A 52 -1.41 28.57 -5.65
N ASP A 53 -0.97 27.39 -6.06
CA ASP A 53 0.44 27.02 -6.15
C ASP A 53 0.89 27.04 -7.63
N ILE A 54 2.18 26.85 -7.86
CA ILE A 54 2.77 26.84 -9.20
C ILE A 54 2.12 25.78 -10.11
N VAL A 55 1.72 24.63 -9.56
CA VAL A 55 1.12 23.53 -10.33
C VAL A 55 -0.25 23.94 -10.86
N LYS A 56 -1.11 24.50 -10.00
CA LYS A 56 -2.43 25.02 -10.40
C LYS A 56 -2.29 26.17 -11.40
N TRP A 57 -1.39 27.11 -11.15
CA TRP A 57 -1.17 28.26 -12.02
C TRP A 57 -0.70 27.86 -13.42
N VAL A 58 0.30 26.98 -13.52
CA VAL A 58 0.81 26.46 -14.79
C VAL A 58 -0.26 25.64 -15.51
N THR A 59 -1.00 24.79 -14.79
CA THR A 59 -2.05 23.94 -15.38
C THR A 59 -3.21 24.78 -15.93
N GLU A 60 -3.65 25.81 -15.21
CA GLU A 60 -4.68 26.74 -15.69
C GLU A 60 -4.23 27.52 -16.92
N ALA A 61 -2.98 28.00 -16.93
CA ALA A 61 -2.42 28.66 -18.10
C ALA A 61 -2.32 27.70 -19.30
N ALA A 62 -1.95 26.43 -19.08
CA ALA A 62 -1.91 25.40 -20.10
C ALA A 62 -3.30 25.05 -20.66
N LEU A 63 -4.36 25.12 -19.85
CA LEU A 63 -5.75 24.85 -20.24
C LEU A 63 -6.47 26.06 -20.87
N SER A 64 -5.94 27.27 -20.68
CA SER A 64 -6.54 28.52 -21.17
C SER A 64 -6.34 28.82 -22.67
N SER A 65 -5.83 27.87 -23.47
CA SER A 65 -5.63 28.08 -24.90
C SER A 65 -6.96 28.09 -25.65
N PRO A 66 -7.28 29.14 -26.44
CA PRO A 66 -8.60 29.34 -27.02
C PRO A 66 -8.97 28.27 -28.04
N GLU A 67 -10.24 27.88 -28.01
CA GLU A 67 -10.87 27.04 -29.03
C GLU A 67 -10.58 27.57 -30.45
N ARG A 68 -10.01 26.67 -31.26
CA ARG A 68 -10.12 26.54 -32.71
C ARG A 68 -11.03 27.60 -33.39
N LYS A 69 -10.44 28.67 -33.96
CA LYS A 69 -11.00 29.30 -35.16
C LYS A 69 -10.38 28.63 -36.38
N THR A 70 -11.23 27.97 -37.15
CA THR A 70 -10.94 27.42 -38.47
C THR A 70 -10.43 28.51 -39.41
N THR A 71 -9.14 28.47 -39.73
CA THR A 71 -8.63 28.89 -41.04
C THR A 71 -7.49 27.93 -41.39
N GLU A 72 -7.64 27.28 -42.54
CA GLU A 72 -6.64 26.43 -43.16
C GLU A 72 -5.32 27.19 -43.28
N ASN A 73 -4.22 26.56 -42.85
CA ASN A 73 -2.83 27.05 -42.88
C ASN A 73 -2.36 27.86 -41.66
N ALA A 74 -2.35 27.22 -40.49
CA ALA A 74 -1.37 27.52 -39.43
C ALA A 74 -1.01 26.23 -38.67
N SER A 75 0.26 25.85 -38.76
CA SER A 75 0.88 24.76 -38.01
C SER A 75 0.97 25.09 -36.52
N SER A 76 0.68 24.08 -35.70
CA SER A 76 1.02 23.95 -34.28
C SER A 76 0.29 24.88 -33.29
N CYS A 77 -0.53 24.22 -32.47
CA CYS A 77 -1.27 24.71 -31.33
C CYS A 77 -0.29 25.06 -30.19
N CYS A 78 0.26 26.28 -30.18
CA CYS A 78 1.16 26.68 -29.10
C CYS A 78 0.37 27.32 -27.96
N ARG A 79 0.58 26.83 -26.72
CA ARG A 79 0.28 27.58 -25.50
C ARG A 79 0.97 28.94 -25.56
N ASP A 80 0.38 29.98 -24.97
CA ASP A 80 1.04 31.30 -24.81
C ASP A 80 2.10 31.23 -23.71
N LEU A 81 3.24 30.60 -24.03
CA LEU A 81 4.35 30.37 -23.10
C LEU A 81 5.01 31.66 -22.61
N ARG A 82 4.80 32.80 -23.29
CA ARG A 82 5.39 34.10 -22.91
C ARG A 82 4.95 34.59 -21.52
N LYS A 83 3.82 34.08 -21.01
CA LYS A 83 3.30 34.41 -19.67
C LYS A 83 3.84 33.49 -18.57
N LEU A 84 4.39 32.34 -18.96
CA LEU A 84 4.88 31.31 -18.04
C LEU A 84 6.40 31.37 -17.91
N VAL A 85 7.11 31.57 -19.01
CA VAL A 85 8.56 31.50 -19.05
C VAL A 85 9.21 32.74 -18.46
N ASP A 86 10.29 32.57 -17.70
CA ASP A 86 11.06 33.67 -17.11
C ASP A 86 11.52 34.67 -18.21
N PRO A 87 11.12 35.96 -18.14
CA PRO A 87 11.52 36.98 -19.11
C PRO A 87 13.03 37.19 -19.26
N ARG A 88 13.82 36.73 -18.28
CA ARG A 88 15.29 36.80 -18.32
C ARG A 88 15.92 35.71 -19.20
N MET A 89 15.16 34.67 -19.56
CA MET A 89 15.58 33.69 -20.54
C MET A 89 15.49 34.32 -21.93
N GLN A 90 16.65 34.63 -22.52
CA GLN A 90 16.75 35.23 -23.86
C GLN A 90 16.48 34.17 -24.94
N LEU A 91 15.22 33.77 -25.08
CA LEU A 91 14.82 32.59 -25.85
C LEU A 91 14.49 32.91 -27.31
N SER A 92 14.96 32.06 -28.21
CA SER A 92 14.56 31.98 -29.61
C SER A 92 13.25 31.19 -29.79
N THR A 93 12.67 31.22 -30.99
CA THR A 93 11.42 30.49 -31.28
C THR A 93 11.56 28.96 -31.10
N SER A 94 12.72 28.38 -31.44
CA SER A 94 12.98 26.95 -31.22
C SER A 94 13.07 26.60 -29.74
N ASP A 95 13.60 27.50 -28.90
CA ASP A 95 13.72 27.25 -27.47
C ASP A 95 12.34 27.19 -26.80
N TYR A 96 11.37 27.97 -27.29
CA TYR A 96 9.98 27.87 -26.83
C TYR A 96 9.34 26.51 -27.15
N GLU A 97 9.65 25.90 -28.30
CA GLU A 97 9.14 24.56 -28.64
C GLU A 97 9.74 23.47 -27.75
N GLU A 98 11.00 23.62 -27.35
CA GLU A 98 11.64 22.71 -26.39
C GLU A 98 11.08 22.89 -24.98
N ILE A 99 10.89 24.13 -24.55
CA ILE A 99 10.28 24.45 -23.26
C ILE A 99 8.84 23.93 -23.17
N ASP A 100 8.06 23.98 -24.26
CA ASP A 100 6.70 23.42 -24.30
C ASP A 100 6.70 21.92 -23.98
N LYS A 101 7.66 21.18 -24.54
CA LYS A 101 7.83 19.73 -24.29
C LYS A 101 8.25 19.46 -22.84
N VAL A 102 9.18 20.25 -22.30
CA VAL A 102 9.60 20.11 -20.89
C VAL A 102 8.44 20.45 -19.95
N LEU A 103 7.61 21.43 -20.30
CA LEU A 103 6.41 21.80 -19.56
C LEU A 103 5.36 20.68 -19.59
N ASP A 104 5.17 19.99 -20.71
CA ASP A 104 4.29 18.81 -20.79
C ASP A 104 4.77 17.69 -19.88
N ILE A 105 6.07 17.43 -19.85
CA ILE A 105 6.67 16.45 -18.95
C ILE A 105 6.43 16.87 -17.49
N ALA A 106 6.61 18.15 -17.17
CA ALA A 106 6.38 18.69 -15.83
C ALA A 106 4.91 18.51 -15.40
N VAL A 107 3.94 18.89 -16.25
CA VAL A 107 2.51 18.72 -16.00
C VAL A 107 2.14 17.25 -15.81
N LEU A 108 2.71 16.37 -16.63
CA LEU A 108 2.50 14.92 -16.53
C LEU A 108 3.02 14.37 -15.19
N CYS A 109 4.17 14.86 -14.72
CA CYS A 109 4.76 14.48 -13.43
C CYS A 109 3.93 15.00 -12.23
N THR A 110 3.28 16.15 -12.36
CA THR A 110 2.48 16.77 -11.28
C THR A 110 0.99 16.41 -11.32
N THR A 111 0.59 15.41 -12.11
CA THR A 111 -0.81 14.96 -12.17
C THR A 111 -1.32 14.52 -10.79
N SER A 112 -2.58 14.85 -10.48
CA SER A 112 -3.15 14.63 -9.14
C SER A 112 -3.15 13.17 -8.69
N PHE A 113 -3.21 12.22 -9.62
CA PHE A 113 -3.29 10.79 -9.33
C PHE A 113 -1.92 10.09 -9.55
N PRO A 114 -1.35 9.42 -8.54
CA PRO A 114 -0.04 8.76 -8.64
C PRO A 114 0.08 7.74 -9.79
N ILE A 115 -1.02 7.06 -10.12
CA ILE A 115 -1.05 6.06 -11.20
C ILE A 115 -0.84 6.66 -12.60
N ASN A 116 -1.19 7.93 -12.78
CA ASN A 116 -1.03 8.64 -14.05
C ASN A 116 0.37 9.25 -14.19
N LYS A 117 1.12 9.36 -13.09
CA LYS A 117 2.49 9.85 -13.11
C LYS A 117 3.41 8.82 -13.78
N PRO A 118 4.33 9.23 -14.66
CA PRO A 118 5.28 8.32 -15.31
C PRO A 118 6.28 7.73 -14.31
N SER A 119 7.09 6.76 -14.75
CA SER A 119 8.30 6.37 -14.01
C SER A 119 9.41 7.38 -14.30
N MET A 120 10.38 7.56 -13.38
CA MET A 120 11.53 8.43 -13.65
C MET A 120 12.33 8.00 -14.89
N ARG A 121 12.40 6.69 -15.16
CA ARG A 121 12.94 6.16 -16.43
C ARG A 121 12.22 6.76 -17.64
N ARG A 122 10.88 6.74 -17.63
CA ARG A 122 10.08 7.31 -18.71
C ARG A 122 10.24 8.83 -18.82
N VAL A 123 10.36 9.53 -17.70
CA VAL A 123 10.64 10.98 -17.68
C VAL A 123 11.98 11.28 -18.36
N VAL A 124 13.04 10.53 -18.04
CA VAL A 124 14.35 10.68 -18.68
C VAL A 124 14.30 10.36 -20.17
N GLU A 125 13.59 9.32 -20.58
CA GLU A 125 13.38 9.00 -22.00
C GLU A 125 12.69 10.16 -22.75
N LEU A 126 11.66 10.76 -22.14
CA LEU A 126 10.95 11.91 -22.70
C LEU A 126 11.87 13.13 -22.83
N LEU A 127 12.65 13.46 -21.78
CA LEU A 127 13.62 14.56 -21.80
C LEU A 127 14.77 14.35 -22.81
N LYS A 128 15.21 13.11 -23.02
CA LYS A 128 16.20 12.78 -24.06
C LYS A 128 15.61 12.87 -25.46
N SER A 129 14.34 12.50 -25.63
CA SER A 129 13.66 12.60 -26.91
C SER A 129 13.42 14.06 -27.35
N SER A 130 13.34 15.00 -26.41
CA SER A 130 13.30 16.44 -26.73
C SER A 130 14.62 17.00 -27.27
N GLN A 131 15.77 16.39 -26.95
CA GLN A 131 17.09 16.79 -27.49
C GLN A 131 17.41 16.21 -28.88
N ASN A 132 16.72 15.14 -29.32
CA ASN A 132 17.06 14.39 -30.54
C ASN A 132 15.93 14.36 -31.58
N VAL A 133 15.33 15.51 -31.88
CA VAL A 133 14.32 15.63 -32.96
C VAL A 133 14.96 15.84 -34.34
N LEU A 134 16.27 16.04 -34.44
CA LEU A 134 16.97 16.26 -35.72
C LEU A 134 17.57 15.00 -36.38
N GLN A 135 17.50 13.82 -35.77
CA GLN A 135 18.06 12.59 -36.37
C GLN A 135 16.99 11.57 -36.85
N LEU A 136 15.71 11.74 -36.51
CA LEU A 136 14.64 10.81 -36.94
C LEU A 136 13.78 11.31 -38.11
N ALA A 137 13.98 12.55 -38.56
CA ALA A 137 13.22 13.16 -39.66
C ALA A 137 13.90 13.04 -41.04
N MET A 138 14.77 12.04 -41.23
CA MET A 138 15.40 11.75 -42.52
C MET A 138 15.30 10.28 -42.96
N ASP A 139 14.25 9.56 -42.55
CA ASP A 139 13.93 8.26 -43.20
C ASP A 139 12.47 7.83 -43.02
N ILE A 140 11.51 8.63 -43.51
CA ILE A 140 10.18 8.12 -43.84
C ILE A 140 9.71 8.76 -45.15
N LYS A 141 10.21 8.25 -46.28
CA LYS A 141 9.61 8.48 -47.59
C LYS A 141 8.79 7.26 -47.97
N ASN A 142 7.49 7.49 -48.20
CA ASN A 142 6.50 6.64 -48.85
C ASN A 142 6.33 5.21 -48.33
N ASN A 143 5.19 4.93 -47.67
CA ASN A 143 4.47 3.68 -47.95
C ASN A 143 2.98 3.72 -47.58
N SER A 144 2.15 3.51 -48.60
CA SER A 144 0.68 3.44 -48.62
C SER A 144 0.07 2.23 -47.88
N ARG A 145 0.72 1.71 -46.83
CA ARG A 145 0.28 0.51 -46.09
C ARG A 145 -0.28 0.80 -44.70
N LEU A 146 -0.06 2.00 -44.15
CA LEU A 146 -0.55 2.36 -42.82
C LEU A 146 -2.08 2.52 -42.77
N MET A 147 -2.70 2.97 -43.88
CA MET A 147 -4.15 3.09 -43.97
C MET A 147 -4.86 1.73 -43.89
N PHE A 148 -4.19 0.65 -44.31
CA PHE A 148 -4.72 -0.71 -44.22
C PHE A 148 -4.69 -1.25 -42.78
N TYR A 149 -3.67 -0.93 -41.99
CA TYR A 149 -3.58 -1.35 -40.58
C TYR A 149 -4.55 -0.59 -39.67
N VAL A 150 -4.84 0.68 -39.98
CA VAL A 150 -5.87 1.45 -39.26
C VAL A 150 -7.27 0.91 -39.56
N LEU A 151 -7.55 0.52 -40.81
CA LEU A 151 -8.82 -0.15 -41.17
C LEU A 151 -8.94 -1.56 -40.58
N LEU A 152 -7.84 -2.30 -40.44
CA LEU A 152 -7.82 -3.62 -39.79
C LEU A 152 -8.10 -3.52 -38.28
N MET A 153 -7.51 -2.52 -37.60
CA MET A 153 -7.77 -2.25 -36.18
C MET A 153 -9.24 -1.94 -35.90
N CYS A 154 -9.96 -1.29 -36.82
CA CYS A 154 -11.40 -1.05 -36.69
C CYS A 154 -12.26 -2.32 -36.85
N PHE A 155 -11.75 -3.37 -37.52
CA PHE A 155 -12.47 -4.65 -37.70
C PHE A 155 -12.27 -5.64 -36.55
N PHE A 156 -11.29 -5.41 -35.65
CA PHE A 156 -11.02 -6.29 -34.50
C PHE A 156 -11.60 -5.80 -33.16
N ILE A 157 -12.19 -4.61 -33.10
CA ILE A 157 -12.94 -4.18 -31.91
C ILE A 157 -14.35 -4.75 -31.99
N LYS A 158 -14.51 -6.01 -31.57
CA LYS A 158 -15.82 -6.51 -31.14
C LYS A 158 -16.19 -5.80 -29.83
N PHE A 159 -16.98 -4.73 -29.91
CA PHE A 159 -17.75 -4.29 -28.75
C PHE A 159 -18.82 -5.34 -28.49
N HIS A 160 -18.58 -6.26 -27.55
CA HIS A 160 -19.64 -7.04 -26.96
C HIS A 160 -20.42 -6.12 -26.00
N VAL A 161 -21.58 -5.67 -26.45
CA VAL A 161 -22.58 -5.05 -25.55
C VAL A 161 -23.31 -6.21 -24.87
N SER A 162 -22.93 -6.53 -23.64
CA SER A 162 -23.69 -7.46 -22.80
C SER A 162 -24.94 -6.74 -22.28
N PHE A 163 -26.12 -7.29 -22.58
CA PHE A 163 -27.37 -6.84 -21.96
C PHE A 163 -27.54 -7.59 -20.65
N GLY A 164 -27.22 -6.94 -19.53
CA GLY A 164 -27.56 -7.46 -18.21
C GLY A 164 -29.06 -7.35 -17.97
N THR A 165 -29.71 -8.47 -17.67
CA THR A 165 -31.06 -8.50 -17.07
C THR A 165 -30.89 -8.62 -15.56
N ASP A 166 -31.84 -8.14 -14.76
CA ASP A 166 -31.84 -8.26 -13.29
C ASP A 166 -32.41 -9.60 -12.79
N THR A 167 -33.06 -10.35 -13.69
CA THR A 167 -33.84 -11.54 -13.36
C THR A 167 -33.47 -12.73 -14.26
N ILE A 168 -33.29 -13.91 -13.65
CA ILE A 168 -33.12 -15.17 -14.37
C ILE A 168 -34.15 -16.20 -13.91
N SER A 169 -34.89 -16.73 -14.88
CA SER A 169 -35.84 -17.82 -14.67
C SER A 169 -35.13 -19.18 -14.59
N ALA A 170 -35.76 -20.17 -13.96
CA ALA A 170 -35.20 -21.51 -13.78
C ALA A 170 -34.75 -22.25 -15.07
N ASN A 171 -35.17 -21.80 -16.26
CA ASN A 171 -34.81 -22.37 -17.56
C ASN A 171 -33.73 -21.57 -18.33
N GLN A 172 -33.20 -20.51 -17.73
CA GLN A 172 -32.22 -19.61 -18.34
C GLN A 172 -30.90 -19.71 -17.59
N SER A 173 -29.77 -19.71 -18.30
CA SER A 173 -28.44 -19.79 -17.69
C SER A 173 -27.50 -18.69 -18.17
N LEU A 174 -26.55 -18.28 -17.32
CA LEU A 174 -25.39 -17.48 -17.71
C LEU A 174 -24.20 -18.38 -18.07
N SER A 175 -23.57 -18.10 -19.21
CA SER A 175 -22.34 -18.75 -19.67
C SER A 175 -21.44 -17.76 -20.43
N GLY A 176 -20.12 -18.00 -20.45
CA GLY A 176 -19.19 -17.23 -21.28
C GLY A 176 -18.78 -15.85 -20.74
N ASP A 177 -19.48 -14.80 -21.15
CA ASP A 177 -19.31 -13.37 -20.77
C ASP A 177 -20.63 -12.74 -20.24
N GLN A 178 -21.71 -13.52 -20.16
CA GLN A 178 -23.03 -13.08 -19.72
C GLN A 178 -23.09 -12.74 -18.22
N THR A 179 -23.83 -11.69 -17.90
CA THR A 179 -23.99 -11.17 -16.53
C THR A 179 -25.45 -10.81 -16.24
N ILE A 180 -25.82 -10.79 -14.96
CA ILE A 180 -27.04 -10.11 -14.48
C ILE A 180 -26.65 -8.80 -13.79
N VAL A 181 -27.44 -7.77 -14.02
CA VAL A 181 -27.19 -6.42 -13.54
C VAL A 181 -28.42 -5.95 -12.80
N SER A 182 -28.26 -5.39 -11.59
CA SER A 182 -29.37 -4.86 -10.80
C SER A 182 -30.12 -3.77 -11.59
N ALA A 183 -31.39 -3.53 -11.28
CA ALA A 183 -32.24 -2.60 -12.05
C ALA A 183 -31.64 -1.19 -12.21
N ASP A 184 -30.97 -0.67 -11.18
CA ASP A 184 -30.28 0.63 -11.18
C ASP A 184 -28.84 0.58 -11.74
N GLY A 185 -28.36 -0.58 -12.19
CA GLY A 185 -27.00 -0.74 -12.74
C GLY A 185 -25.88 -0.64 -11.70
N ILE A 186 -26.17 -0.89 -10.42
CA ILE A 186 -25.22 -0.72 -9.31
C ILE A 186 -24.38 -1.98 -9.11
N PHE A 187 -25.01 -3.15 -9.20
CA PHE A 187 -24.37 -4.45 -8.98
C PHE A 187 -24.46 -5.30 -10.24
N GLU A 188 -23.39 -6.04 -10.51
CA GLU A 188 -23.29 -6.96 -11.64
C GLU A 188 -22.74 -8.30 -11.14
N LEU A 189 -23.31 -9.41 -11.62
CA LEU A 189 -22.95 -10.78 -11.25
C LEU A 189 -22.76 -11.64 -12.50
N GLY A 190 -21.69 -12.46 -12.53
CA GLY A 190 -21.35 -13.40 -13.60
C GLY A 190 -21.60 -14.89 -13.28
N PHE A 191 -21.10 -15.78 -14.14
CA PHE A 191 -21.58 -17.14 -14.45
C PHE A 191 -22.30 -17.99 -13.42
N PHE A 192 -23.46 -18.54 -13.86
CA PHE A 192 -24.23 -19.60 -13.21
C PHE A 192 -25.18 -20.31 -14.19
N THR A 193 -25.51 -21.59 -13.96
CA THR A 193 -26.53 -22.36 -14.72
C THR A 193 -27.55 -22.92 -13.72
N PRO A 194 -28.85 -22.54 -13.78
CA PRO A 194 -29.84 -23.03 -12.83
C PRO A 194 -30.51 -24.32 -13.30
N ASP A 195 -30.52 -25.31 -12.40
CA ASP A 195 -31.38 -26.50 -12.42
C ASP A 195 -32.01 -26.62 -11.02
N SER A 196 -33.18 -26.00 -10.78
CA SER A 196 -33.94 -26.00 -9.51
C SER A 196 -33.19 -25.62 -8.20
N ASN A 197 -31.89 -25.36 -8.27
CA ASN A 197 -30.91 -25.07 -7.23
C ASN A 197 -29.85 -24.13 -7.85
N LEU A 198 -29.30 -23.17 -7.11
CA LEU A 198 -28.24 -22.30 -7.61
C LEU A 198 -26.91 -23.05 -7.51
N VAL A 199 -26.22 -23.24 -8.64
CA VAL A 199 -24.96 -23.98 -8.73
C VAL A 199 -23.93 -23.14 -9.48
N LEU A 200 -22.74 -23.00 -8.89
CA LEU A 200 -21.58 -22.39 -9.54
C LEU A 200 -20.73 -23.50 -10.13
N PHE A 201 -20.41 -23.40 -11.41
CA PHE A 201 -19.53 -24.32 -12.11
C PHE A 201 -18.23 -23.63 -12.48
N ASN A 202 -17.13 -24.39 -12.57
CA ASN A 202 -15.91 -23.89 -13.20
C ASN A 202 -16.04 -23.85 -14.74
N GLU A 203 -15.00 -23.35 -15.42
CA GLU A 203 -14.95 -23.27 -16.89
C GLU A 203 -15.14 -24.63 -17.59
N SER A 204 -14.80 -25.72 -16.91
CA SER A 204 -14.97 -27.10 -17.39
C SER A 204 -16.34 -27.71 -17.05
N ARG A 205 -17.30 -26.91 -16.58
CA ARG A 205 -18.63 -27.34 -16.12
C ARG A 205 -18.63 -28.35 -14.96
N ILE A 206 -17.66 -28.25 -14.06
CA ILE A 206 -17.64 -29.02 -12.81
C ILE A 206 -18.26 -28.16 -11.70
N PRO A 207 -19.27 -28.66 -10.95
CA PRO A 207 -19.90 -27.89 -9.89
C PRO A 207 -18.89 -27.67 -8.74
N ILE A 208 -18.63 -26.40 -8.41
CA ILE A 208 -17.71 -26.00 -7.33
C ILE A 208 -18.46 -25.50 -6.08
N TRP A 209 -19.72 -25.09 -6.22
CA TRP A 209 -20.57 -24.68 -5.10
C TRP A 209 -22.05 -24.81 -5.46
N SER A 210 -22.93 -25.04 -4.48
CA SER A 210 -24.38 -24.93 -4.68
C SER A 210 -25.15 -24.51 -3.42
N THR A 211 -26.37 -24.01 -3.59
CA THR A 211 -27.28 -23.67 -2.49
C THR A 211 -27.83 -24.88 -1.71
N ASN A 212 -27.59 -26.11 -2.19
CA ASN A 212 -28.05 -27.36 -1.55
C ASN A 212 -29.55 -27.38 -1.18
N LEU A 213 -30.42 -26.76 -1.98
CA LEU A 213 -31.87 -26.80 -1.76
C LEU A 213 -32.42 -28.18 -2.15
N SER A 214 -32.90 -28.93 -1.18
CA SER A 214 -33.48 -30.28 -1.34
C SER A 214 -35.00 -30.24 -1.58
N LEU A 215 -35.45 -29.39 -2.51
CA LEU A 215 -36.88 -29.22 -2.77
C LEU A 215 -37.26 -29.77 -4.15
N THR A 216 -38.11 -30.79 -4.18
CA THR A 216 -38.89 -31.17 -5.37
C THR A 216 -39.99 -30.13 -5.58
N ILE A 217 -39.71 -29.05 -6.31
CA ILE A 217 -40.65 -27.96 -6.52
C ILE A 217 -41.25 -28.04 -7.93
N SER A 218 -42.58 -28.11 -8.01
CA SER A 218 -43.37 -28.02 -9.26
C SER A 218 -43.69 -26.57 -9.69
N SER A 219 -43.33 -25.57 -8.89
CA SER A 219 -43.51 -24.14 -9.17
C SER A 219 -42.26 -23.51 -9.77
N SER A 220 -42.44 -22.58 -10.71
CA SER A 220 -41.35 -21.81 -11.32
C SER A 220 -40.68 -20.90 -10.27
N VAL A 221 -39.35 -21.03 -10.15
CA VAL A 221 -38.48 -20.24 -9.28
C VAL A 221 -37.69 -19.26 -10.14
N GLU A 222 -37.46 -18.06 -9.62
CA GLU A 222 -36.62 -17.05 -10.26
C GLU A 222 -35.53 -16.55 -9.30
N ALA A 223 -34.37 -16.25 -9.87
CA ALA A 223 -33.27 -15.57 -9.21
C ALA A 223 -33.30 -14.08 -9.59
N VAL A 224 -33.27 -13.19 -8.60
CA VAL A 224 -33.29 -11.74 -8.84
C VAL A 224 -32.16 -11.08 -8.06
N LEU A 225 -31.39 -10.23 -8.75
CA LEU A 225 -30.38 -9.37 -8.12
C LEU A 225 -31.01 -8.02 -7.78
N LEU A 226 -31.24 -7.78 -6.49
CA LEU A 226 -31.85 -6.55 -6.01
C LEU A 226 -30.84 -5.39 -5.99
N ASP A 227 -31.32 -4.15 -5.97
CA ASP A 227 -30.49 -2.94 -6.03
C ASP A 227 -29.64 -2.69 -4.78
N GLU A 228 -29.96 -3.36 -3.67
CA GLU A 228 -29.09 -3.43 -2.49
C GLU A 228 -27.91 -4.42 -2.65
N GLY A 229 -27.88 -5.20 -3.73
CA GLY A 229 -26.88 -6.23 -4.01
C GLY A 229 -27.24 -7.61 -3.43
N ASN A 230 -28.45 -7.77 -2.90
CA ASN A 230 -28.96 -9.05 -2.41
C ASN A 230 -29.44 -9.90 -3.58
N LEU A 231 -28.85 -11.08 -3.77
CA LEU A 231 -29.30 -12.07 -4.75
C LEU A 231 -30.29 -12.99 -4.06
N VAL A 232 -31.55 -12.99 -4.52
CA VAL A 232 -32.64 -13.74 -3.89
C VAL A 232 -33.22 -14.80 -4.82
N LEU A 233 -33.57 -15.96 -4.27
CA LEU A 233 -34.40 -16.96 -4.95
C LEU A 233 -35.84 -16.84 -4.45
N LYS A 234 -36.80 -16.55 -5.34
CA LYS A 234 -38.23 -16.41 -5.00
C LYS A 234 -39.12 -17.30 -5.87
N LYS A 235 -40.30 -17.64 -5.34
CA LYS A 235 -41.33 -18.39 -6.08
C LYS A 235 -42.21 -17.42 -6.86
N LEU A 236 -42.48 -17.72 -8.12
CA LEU A 236 -43.38 -16.91 -8.96
C LEU A 236 -44.86 -16.99 -8.51
N SER A 237 -45.26 -18.08 -7.85
CA SER A 237 -46.64 -18.33 -7.45
C SER A 237 -47.02 -17.79 -6.07
N ASP A 238 -46.11 -17.14 -5.35
CA ASP A 238 -46.30 -16.71 -3.98
C ASP A 238 -45.82 -15.27 -3.81
N ASN A 239 -46.74 -14.34 -3.51
CA ASN A 239 -46.42 -12.95 -3.16
C ASN A 239 -45.81 -12.83 -1.74
N SER A 240 -45.47 -13.95 -1.09
CA SER A 240 -44.71 -13.98 0.15
C SER A 240 -43.45 -13.09 0.03
N SER A 241 -43.31 -12.16 0.97
CA SER A 241 -42.15 -11.27 1.08
C SER A 241 -40.84 -12.00 1.41
N ASN A 242 -40.92 -13.25 1.88
CA ASN A 242 -39.74 -14.00 2.33
C ASN A 242 -39.14 -14.83 1.19
N PRO A 243 -37.86 -14.59 0.82
CA PRO A 243 -37.20 -15.38 -0.22
C PRO A 243 -36.91 -16.82 0.28
N LEU A 244 -36.80 -17.77 -0.65
CA LEU A 244 -36.38 -19.14 -0.36
C LEU A 244 -34.91 -19.21 0.07
N TRP A 245 -34.10 -18.35 -0.51
CA TRP A 245 -32.68 -18.21 -0.24
C TRP A 245 -32.25 -16.77 -0.58
N GLN A 246 -31.26 -16.25 0.13
CA GLN A 246 -30.68 -14.93 -0.16
C GLN A 246 -29.17 -14.91 0.10
N SER A 247 -28.42 -14.17 -0.71
CA SER A 247 -26.96 -14.05 -0.55
C SER A 247 -26.56 -13.33 0.73
N PHE A 248 -27.42 -12.43 1.24
CA PHE A 248 -27.17 -11.69 2.48
C PHE A 248 -27.06 -12.57 3.73
N ASP A 249 -27.53 -13.83 3.70
CA ASP A 249 -27.32 -14.79 4.77
C ASP A 249 -25.93 -15.46 4.74
N TYR A 250 -25.17 -15.29 3.66
CA TYR A 250 -23.86 -15.91 3.41
C TYR A 250 -22.80 -14.85 3.04
N PRO A 251 -22.50 -13.92 3.95
CA PRO A 251 -21.52 -12.85 3.68
C PRO A 251 -20.11 -13.41 3.44
N THR A 252 -19.33 -12.67 2.66
CA THR A 252 -17.89 -12.92 2.46
C THR A 252 -17.06 -11.97 3.32
N HIS A 253 -16.30 -11.06 2.72
CA HIS A 253 -15.48 -10.04 3.39
C HIS A 253 -16.16 -8.67 3.42
N THR A 254 -17.27 -8.49 2.71
CA THR A 254 -17.97 -7.21 2.54
C THR A 254 -19.31 -7.23 3.26
N TRP A 255 -19.62 -6.13 3.93
CA TRP A 255 -20.90 -5.81 4.52
C TRP A 255 -21.52 -4.65 3.76
N LEU A 256 -22.67 -4.90 3.14
CA LEU A 256 -23.47 -3.95 2.36
C LEU A 256 -24.66 -3.42 3.18
N PRO A 257 -25.27 -2.30 2.75
CA PRO A 257 -26.49 -1.79 3.36
C PRO A 257 -27.62 -2.84 3.33
N GLY A 258 -28.40 -2.94 4.41
CA GLY A 258 -29.49 -3.92 4.54
C GLY A 258 -29.05 -5.34 4.93
N MET A 259 -27.75 -5.66 4.89
CA MET A 259 -27.23 -6.94 5.37
C MET A 259 -27.23 -7.00 6.90
N LYS A 260 -27.62 -8.16 7.44
CA LYS A 260 -27.58 -8.46 8.88
C LYS A 260 -26.31 -9.24 9.22
N ILE A 261 -25.39 -8.61 9.94
CA ILE A 261 -24.29 -9.31 10.60
C ILE A 261 -24.70 -9.53 12.05
N GLY A 262 -24.58 -10.75 12.55
CA GLY A 262 -25.17 -11.10 13.83
C GLY A 262 -25.29 -12.59 14.11
N PHE A 263 -25.85 -12.90 15.27
CA PHE A 263 -25.98 -14.24 15.80
C PHE A 263 -27.44 -14.70 15.84
N ASN A 264 -27.72 -15.84 15.21
CA ASN A 264 -29.01 -16.51 15.32
C ASN A 264 -29.03 -17.38 16.57
N LYS A 265 -29.86 -17.02 17.56
CA LYS A 265 -29.93 -17.67 18.87
C LYS A 265 -30.57 -19.05 18.81
N ARG A 266 -31.41 -19.32 17.80
CA ARG A 266 -32.08 -20.61 17.58
C ARG A 266 -31.15 -21.62 16.92
N THR A 267 -30.51 -21.25 15.81
CA THR A 267 -29.63 -22.15 15.05
C THR A 267 -28.19 -22.18 15.58
N LYS A 268 -27.83 -21.25 16.47
CA LYS A 268 -26.47 -21.03 16.97
C LYS A 268 -25.45 -20.69 15.87
N VAL A 269 -25.94 -20.12 14.77
CA VAL A 269 -25.10 -19.70 13.63
C VAL A 269 -24.77 -18.22 13.75
N ASN A 270 -23.48 -17.90 13.65
CA ASN A 270 -22.98 -16.53 13.58
C ASN A 270 -22.75 -16.14 12.11
N ARG A 271 -23.54 -15.17 11.61
CA ARG A 271 -23.34 -14.51 10.32
C ARG A 271 -22.18 -13.53 10.50
N ARG A 272 -21.03 -13.86 9.91
CA ARG A 272 -19.75 -13.19 10.13
C ARG A 272 -19.08 -12.80 8.83
N LEU A 273 -18.28 -11.75 8.84
CA LEU A 273 -17.38 -11.46 7.74
C LEU A 273 -16.11 -12.28 7.88
N VAL A 274 -15.53 -12.72 6.77
CA VAL A 274 -14.23 -13.38 6.70
C VAL A 274 -13.42 -12.68 5.63
N SER A 275 -12.19 -12.26 5.94
CA SER A 275 -11.30 -11.62 4.98
C SER A 275 -11.05 -12.53 3.78
N TRP A 276 -10.66 -11.94 2.66
CA TRP A 276 -9.92 -12.69 1.66
C TRP A 276 -8.56 -13.10 2.20
N LYS A 277 -7.93 -14.08 1.56
CA LYS A 277 -6.55 -14.47 1.83
C LYS A 277 -5.61 -13.33 1.48
N ASN A 278 -5.73 -12.78 0.28
CA ASN A 278 -4.97 -11.61 -0.17
C ASN A 278 -5.71 -10.86 -1.30
N LYS A 279 -5.03 -9.94 -1.99
CA LYS A 279 -5.64 -9.10 -3.05
C LYS A 279 -6.00 -9.84 -4.34
N GLU A 280 -5.44 -11.02 -4.57
CA GLU A 280 -5.63 -11.81 -5.79
C GLU A 280 -6.36 -13.14 -5.52
N ASP A 281 -6.28 -13.66 -4.30
CA ASP A 281 -6.93 -14.90 -3.86
C ASP A 281 -8.14 -14.60 -2.94
N PRO A 282 -9.39 -14.74 -3.44
CA PRO A 282 -10.60 -14.47 -2.68
C PRO A 282 -11.00 -15.60 -1.73
N SER A 283 -10.20 -16.66 -1.61
CA SER A 283 -10.44 -17.72 -0.64
C SER A 283 -10.45 -17.19 0.80
N PRO A 284 -11.13 -17.87 1.73
CA PRO A 284 -11.21 -17.41 3.13
C PRO A 284 -9.83 -17.25 3.78
N GLY A 285 -9.54 -16.03 4.22
CA GLY A 285 -8.34 -15.70 4.99
C GLY A 285 -8.49 -15.98 6.49
N HIS A 286 -7.54 -15.46 7.26
CA HIS A 286 -7.45 -15.72 8.70
C HIS A 286 -8.30 -14.79 9.57
N PHE A 287 -8.77 -13.67 9.06
CA PHE A 287 -9.44 -12.66 9.88
C PHE A 287 -10.95 -12.74 9.73
N SER A 288 -11.67 -12.66 10.85
CA SER A 288 -13.14 -12.64 10.85
C SER A 288 -13.70 -11.59 11.79
N PHE A 289 -14.90 -11.10 11.47
CA PHE A 289 -15.66 -10.16 12.28
C PHE A 289 -17.05 -10.67 12.55
N GLU A 290 -17.40 -10.78 13.83
CA GLU A 290 -18.62 -11.45 14.26
C GLU A 290 -19.17 -10.89 15.57
N LEU A 291 -20.46 -11.12 15.81
CA LEU A 291 -21.08 -10.77 17.09
C LEU A 291 -20.63 -11.77 18.15
N ASP A 292 -20.34 -11.30 19.36
CA ASP A 292 -19.89 -12.14 20.47
C ASP A 292 -20.93 -13.24 20.79
N PRO A 293 -20.59 -14.53 20.60
CA PRO A 293 -21.53 -15.63 20.81
C PRO A 293 -21.83 -15.90 22.30
N SER A 294 -21.06 -15.31 23.23
CA SER A 294 -21.29 -15.44 24.68
C SER A 294 -22.54 -14.72 25.18
N GLY A 295 -23.11 -13.82 24.37
CA GLY A 295 -24.32 -13.08 24.69
C GLY A 295 -24.10 -11.61 25.02
N SER A 296 -22.85 -11.15 25.15
CA SER A 296 -22.53 -9.72 25.19
C SER A 296 -22.85 -9.05 23.85
N ASN A 297 -23.48 -7.87 23.89
CA ASN A 297 -23.84 -7.13 22.67
C ASN A 297 -22.62 -6.36 22.11
N GLN A 298 -21.56 -7.08 21.74
CA GLN A 298 -20.34 -6.51 21.16
C GLN A 298 -19.91 -7.31 19.94
N TYR A 299 -19.19 -6.66 19.02
CA TYR A 299 -18.53 -7.32 17.92
C TYR A 299 -17.07 -7.59 18.24
N LEU A 300 -16.58 -8.73 17.77
CA LEU A 300 -15.23 -9.21 17.95
C LEU A 300 -14.55 -9.34 16.59
N MET A 301 -13.26 -9.01 16.56
CA MET A 301 -12.39 -9.48 15.48
C MET A 301 -11.51 -10.61 15.99
N LEU A 302 -11.44 -11.67 15.19
CA LEU A 302 -10.76 -12.91 15.53
C LEU A 302 -9.75 -13.26 14.44
N TRP A 303 -8.56 -13.67 14.87
CA TRP A 303 -7.58 -14.34 14.03
C TRP A 303 -7.78 -15.85 14.15
N ASN A 304 -7.83 -16.52 13.00
CA ASN A 304 -8.09 -17.95 12.86
C ASN A 304 -9.31 -18.45 13.66
N ARG A 305 -10.35 -17.59 13.78
CA ARG A 305 -11.61 -17.87 14.51
C ARG A 305 -11.46 -18.18 16.01
N SER A 306 -10.28 -17.99 16.60
CA SER A 306 -10.02 -18.34 17.99
C SER A 306 -9.39 -17.20 18.76
N GLU A 307 -8.45 -16.48 18.16
CA GLU A 307 -7.68 -15.47 18.88
C GLU A 307 -8.31 -14.09 18.72
N ARG A 308 -8.86 -13.56 19.82
CA ARG A 308 -9.47 -12.23 19.83
C ARG A 308 -8.42 -11.15 19.95
N TYR A 309 -8.37 -10.25 18.96
CA TYR A 309 -7.43 -9.13 18.95
C TYR A 309 -8.10 -7.76 19.03
N TRP A 310 -9.41 -7.68 18.84
CA TRP A 310 -10.15 -6.43 18.95
C TRP A 310 -11.61 -6.67 19.37
N SER A 311 -12.19 -5.69 20.06
CA SER A 311 -13.63 -5.65 20.34
C SER A 311 -14.20 -4.25 20.12
N SER A 312 -15.47 -4.19 19.70
CA SER A 312 -16.19 -2.92 19.54
C SER A 312 -16.53 -2.28 20.88
N GLY A 313 -16.48 -3.05 21.97
CA GLY A 313 -17.18 -2.76 23.21
C GLY A 313 -18.69 -2.98 23.06
N GLU A 314 -19.40 -3.01 24.19
CA GLU A 314 -20.84 -3.27 24.21
C GLU A 314 -21.65 -2.11 23.62
N TRP A 315 -22.76 -2.46 22.97
CA TRP A 315 -23.73 -1.52 22.44
C TRP A 315 -24.39 -0.71 23.57
N ASN A 316 -24.30 0.62 23.50
CA ASN A 316 -24.84 1.50 24.54
C ASN A 316 -26.19 2.16 24.18
N GLY A 317 -26.84 1.73 23.09
CA GLY A 317 -28.09 2.34 22.59
C GLY A 317 -27.90 3.36 21.47
N GLY A 318 -26.66 3.77 21.15
CA GLY A 318 -26.37 4.67 20.03
C GLY A 318 -25.09 4.37 19.27
N THR A 319 -24.03 3.91 19.94
CA THR A 319 -22.74 3.57 19.31
C THR A 319 -22.08 2.40 20.01
N PHE A 320 -21.15 1.73 19.34
CA PHE A 320 -20.17 0.91 20.03
C PHE A 320 -19.05 1.80 20.59
N LYS A 321 -18.44 1.39 21.71
CA LYS A 321 -17.48 2.21 22.47
C LYS A 321 -16.19 2.53 21.70
N PHE A 322 -15.69 1.58 20.91
CA PHE A 322 -14.41 1.67 20.20
C PHE A 322 -14.58 1.83 18.69
N THR A 323 -15.76 2.23 18.23
CA THR A 323 -16.00 2.64 16.84
C THR A 323 -16.10 4.17 16.76
N PRO A 324 -15.84 4.78 15.59
CA PRO A 324 -16.14 6.19 15.38
C PRO A 324 -17.58 6.48 15.80
N ASN A 325 -17.80 7.63 16.45
CA ASN A 325 -19.09 7.96 17.06
C ASN A 325 -20.20 7.88 16.01
N VAL A 326 -21.05 6.87 16.13
CA VAL A 326 -22.14 6.60 15.18
C VAL A 326 -23.09 7.80 15.06
N THR A 327 -23.28 8.57 16.13
CA THR A 327 -24.10 9.81 16.11
C THR A 327 -23.45 10.92 15.28
N TYR A 328 -22.11 11.03 15.30
CA TYR A 328 -21.40 11.94 14.40
C TYR A 328 -21.53 11.48 12.93
N LEU A 329 -21.45 10.17 12.68
CA LEU A 329 -21.63 9.60 11.34
C LEU A 329 -23.04 9.83 10.79
N GLN A 330 -24.08 9.61 11.61
CA GLN A 330 -25.48 9.85 11.24
C GLN A 330 -25.78 11.32 10.94
N ASN A 331 -25.12 12.25 11.62
CA ASN A 331 -25.31 13.70 11.41
C ASN A 331 -24.50 14.26 10.24
N THR A 332 -23.42 13.57 9.84
CA THR A 332 -22.48 14.05 8.81
C THR A 332 -22.71 13.35 7.45
N TYR A 333 -23.24 12.13 7.47
CA TYR A 333 -23.40 11.28 6.28
C TYR A 333 -24.79 10.63 6.24
N PRO A 334 -25.30 10.26 5.06
CA PRO A 334 -26.62 9.65 4.88
C PRO A 334 -26.63 8.17 5.31
N PHE A 335 -26.39 7.91 6.58
CA PHE A 335 -26.17 6.59 7.15
C PHE A 335 -27.07 6.40 8.37
N ASN A 336 -27.91 5.37 8.37
CA ASN A 336 -28.73 5.01 9.53
C ASN A 336 -28.35 3.62 10.03
N VAL A 337 -28.45 3.39 11.33
CA VAL A 337 -28.06 2.13 11.96
C VAL A 337 -29.17 1.59 12.83
N SER A 338 -29.17 0.27 12.98
CA SER A 338 -30.06 -0.43 13.89
C SER A 338 -29.31 -1.60 14.52
N PHE A 339 -29.47 -1.75 15.83
CA PHE A 339 -29.07 -2.95 16.54
C PHE A 339 -30.32 -3.59 17.13
N VAL A 340 -30.60 -4.82 16.74
CA VAL A 340 -31.79 -5.57 17.19
C VAL A 340 -31.30 -6.78 17.97
N SER A 341 -31.83 -6.99 19.17
CA SER A 341 -31.56 -8.17 19.98
C SER A 341 -32.87 -8.65 20.60
N ASN A 342 -33.37 -9.79 20.13
CA ASN A 342 -34.61 -10.42 20.60
C ASN A 342 -34.38 -11.91 20.92
N GLU A 343 -35.44 -12.68 21.17
CA GLU A 343 -35.36 -14.11 21.51
C GLU A 343 -34.78 -14.98 20.37
N ASN A 344 -34.91 -14.53 19.11
CA ASN A 344 -34.57 -15.30 17.92
C ASN A 344 -33.18 -14.97 17.37
N GLU A 345 -32.86 -13.68 17.26
CA GLU A 345 -31.60 -13.22 16.69
C GLU A 345 -31.12 -11.92 17.35
N SER A 346 -29.80 -11.72 17.30
CA SER A 346 -29.15 -10.45 17.59
C SER A 346 -28.32 -10.04 16.39
N TYR A 347 -28.52 -8.85 15.85
CA TYR A 347 -27.78 -8.38 14.69
C TYR A 347 -27.67 -6.87 14.66
N PHE A 348 -26.65 -6.40 13.95
CA PHE A 348 -26.53 -5.02 13.51
C PHE A 348 -26.83 -4.96 12.02
N MET A 349 -27.43 -3.86 11.60
CA MET A 349 -27.71 -3.56 10.20
C MET A 349 -27.69 -2.05 10.02
N TYR A 350 -27.20 -1.61 8.87
CA TYR A 350 -27.22 -0.21 8.49
C TYR A 350 -27.92 -0.02 7.15
N SER A 351 -28.40 1.19 6.89
CA SER A 351 -29.01 1.60 5.63
C SER A 351 -28.45 2.94 5.19
N VAL A 352 -28.48 3.20 3.89
CA VAL A 352 -28.08 4.49 3.31
C VAL A 352 -29.34 5.29 2.97
N THR A 353 -29.44 6.53 3.45
CA THR A 353 -30.64 7.36 3.25
C THR A 353 -30.64 8.16 1.96
N ASP A 354 -29.46 8.46 1.43
CA ASP A 354 -29.28 9.15 0.15
C ASP A 354 -28.81 8.14 -0.91
N PRO A 355 -29.62 7.86 -1.95
CA PRO A 355 -29.30 6.85 -2.94
C PRO A 355 -28.10 7.22 -3.81
N ASN A 356 -27.54 8.43 -3.75
CA ASN A 356 -26.34 8.81 -4.50
C ASN A 356 -25.05 8.24 -3.93
N PHE A 357 -25.07 7.79 -2.66
CA PHE A 357 -23.91 7.26 -1.97
C PHE A 357 -23.91 5.74 -1.97
N ILE A 358 -22.72 5.15 -2.13
CA ILE A 358 -22.50 3.73 -1.91
C ILE A 358 -21.58 3.60 -0.69
N ILE A 359 -22.01 2.87 0.33
CA ILE A 359 -21.24 2.66 1.57
C ILE A 359 -21.10 1.16 1.82
N GLY A 360 -19.87 0.69 1.95
CA GLY A 360 -19.54 -0.70 2.27
C GLY A 360 -18.51 -0.79 3.38
N LEU A 361 -18.68 -1.71 4.31
CA LEU A 361 -17.63 -2.06 5.26
C LEU A 361 -16.93 -3.33 4.78
N ILE A 362 -15.59 -3.33 4.80
CA ILE A 362 -14.79 -4.42 4.27
C ILE A 362 -13.83 -4.92 5.34
N MET A 363 -13.87 -6.21 5.62
CA MET A 363 -12.82 -6.91 6.36
C MET A 363 -11.64 -7.15 5.41
N GLY A 364 -10.59 -6.34 5.54
CA GLY A 364 -9.41 -6.45 4.70
C GLY A 364 -8.55 -7.66 5.05
N ALA A 365 -7.74 -8.13 4.09
CA ALA A 365 -6.73 -9.17 4.32
C ALA A 365 -5.66 -8.76 5.36
N SER A 366 -5.56 -7.47 5.69
CA SER A 366 -4.72 -6.96 6.79
C SER A 366 -5.33 -7.15 8.19
N GLY A 367 -6.52 -7.73 8.30
CA GLY A 367 -7.25 -7.90 9.57
C GLY A 367 -7.86 -6.61 10.14
N GLN A 368 -7.95 -5.56 9.33
CA GLN A 368 -8.64 -4.32 9.68
C GLN A 368 -9.97 -4.23 8.95
N ILE A 369 -11.00 -3.76 9.64
CA ILE A 369 -12.22 -3.32 8.97
C ILE A 369 -12.02 -1.90 8.47
N LYS A 370 -12.41 -1.67 7.21
CA LYS A 370 -12.36 -0.38 6.55
C LYS A 370 -13.77 0.02 6.12
N GLN A 371 -14.14 1.26 6.35
CA GLN A 371 -15.34 1.82 5.72
C GLN A 371 -14.96 2.47 4.39
N MET A 372 -15.57 1.99 3.33
CA MET A 372 -15.48 2.56 1.99
C MET A 372 -16.75 3.35 1.69
N PHE A 373 -16.61 4.54 1.14
CA PHE A 373 -17.72 5.33 0.61
C PHE A 373 -17.40 5.78 -0.80
N GLY A 374 -18.42 5.84 -1.66
CA GLY A 374 -18.29 6.30 -3.02
C GLY A 374 -19.54 7.06 -3.47
N LEU A 375 -19.39 7.85 -4.52
CA LEU A 375 -20.50 8.52 -5.19
C LEU A 375 -20.83 7.75 -6.47
N LYS A 376 -22.11 7.43 -6.68
CA LYS A 376 -22.56 6.71 -7.89
C LYS A 376 -22.13 7.41 -9.18
N ALA A 377 -22.17 8.75 -9.19
CA ALA A 377 -21.81 9.56 -10.35
C ALA A 377 -20.33 9.48 -10.75
N SER A 378 -19.41 9.36 -9.78
CA SER A 378 -17.96 9.39 -10.05
C SER A 378 -17.34 8.00 -10.20
N LYS A 379 -18.03 6.93 -9.77
CA LYS A 379 -17.50 5.55 -9.70
C LYS A 379 -16.17 5.44 -8.92
N THR A 380 -15.91 6.37 -8.01
CA THR A 380 -14.70 6.40 -7.19
C THR A 380 -15.00 6.02 -5.75
N TRP A 381 -14.08 5.27 -5.15
CA TRP A 381 -14.16 4.82 -3.76
C TRP A 381 -13.12 5.55 -2.90
N PHE A 382 -13.54 5.93 -1.71
CA PHE A 382 -12.73 6.60 -0.71
C PHE A 382 -12.79 5.80 0.59
N GLN A 383 -11.64 5.68 1.26
CA GLN A 383 -11.58 5.09 2.59
C GLN A 383 -11.88 6.18 3.62
N PHE A 384 -12.90 5.98 4.45
CA PHE A 384 -13.29 6.96 5.47
C PHE A 384 -12.58 6.73 6.80
N TRP A 385 -12.64 5.51 7.33
CA TRP A 385 -11.87 5.08 8.49
C TRP A 385 -11.50 3.61 8.39
N LEU A 386 -10.61 3.19 9.29
CA LEU A 386 -10.20 1.81 9.46
C LEU A 386 -9.99 1.51 10.96
N THR A 387 -10.23 0.26 11.37
CA THR A 387 -10.00 -0.18 12.75
C THR A 387 -9.48 -1.64 12.79
N PRO A 388 -8.54 -2.01 13.69
CA PRO A 388 -7.77 -1.13 14.58
C PRO A 388 -6.96 -0.07 13.82
N ALA A 389 -6.72 1.11 14.41
CA ALA A 389 -6.10 2.23 13.70
C ALA A 389 -4.63 1.94 13.30
N GLN A 390 -3.92 1.18 14.14
CA GLN A 390 -2.54 0.77 13.90
C GLN A 390 -2.54 -0.66 13.34
N ALA A 391 -1.74 -0.90 12.29
CA ALA A 391 -1.69 -2.21 11.65
C ALA A 391 -1.05 -3.27 12.56
N CYS A 392 -0.04 -2.88 13.34
CA CYS A 392 0.65 -3.78 14.28
C CYS A 392 -0.15 -4.07 15.57
N GLU A 393 -1.34 -3.48 15.76
CA GLU A 393 -2.28 -3.92 16.81
C GLU A 393 -3.08 -5.15 16.39
N VAL A 394 -3.16 -5.43 15.08
CA VAL A 394 -3.79 -6.65 14.57
C VAL A 394 -2.91 -7.85 14.91
N TYR A 395 -3.50 -8.80 15.62
CA TYR A 395 -2.80 -10.01 16.04
C TYR A 395 -2.31 -10.80 14.84
N ALA A 396 -1.02 -11.17 14.88
CA ALA A 396 -0.36 -11.92 13.81
C ALA A 396 -0.53 -11.28 12.41
N SER A 397 -0.61 -9.94 12.37
CA SER A 397 -0.52 -9.16 11.12
C SER A 397 0.73 -9.50 10.32
N CYS A 398 1.82 -9.79 11.02
CA CYS A 398 2.99 -10.45 10.48
C CYS A 398 3.03 -11.90 11.02
N GLY A 399 3.28 -12.86 10.12
CA GLY A 399 3.30 -14.29 10.47
C GLY A 399 4.45 -14.71 11.38
N ALA A 400 4.63 -16.02 11.54
CA ALA A 400 5.61 -16.57 12.49
C ALA A 400 7.03 -16.03 12.25
N PHE A 401 7.80 -15.80 13.32
CA PHE A 401 9.19 -15.35 13.28
C PHE A 401 9.44 -14.06 12.47
N SER A 402 8.42 -13.20 12.39
CA SER A 402 8.51 -11.88 11.79
C SER A 402 8.10 -10.81 12.78
N ILE A 403 8.61 -9.60 12.60
CA ILE A 403 8.34 -8.43 13.44
C ILE A 403 7.46 -7.45 12.67
N CYS A 404 6.42 -6.96 13.34
CA CYS A 404 5.64 -5.80 12.89
C CYS A 404 6.23 -4.50 13.45
N SER A 405 6.45 -3.51 12.58
CA SER A 405 6.92 -2.19 12.98
C SER A 405 6.23 -1.08 12.17
N GLU A 406 5.55 -0.18 12.86
CA GLU A 406 4.92 1.01 12.27
C GLU A 406 5.95 2.03 11.71
N GLN A 407 7.24 1.84 12.02
CA GLN A 407 8.31 2.77 11.64
C GLN A 407 9.07 2.35 10.39
N THR A 408 8.87 1.12 9.92
CA THR A 408 9.62 0.55 8.79
C THR A 408 8.68 0.23 7.64
N GLN A 409 9.20 0.35 6.42
CA GLN A 409 8.53 -0.11 5.21
C GLN A 409 9.46 -1.16 4.54
N PRO A 410 9.01 -2.41 4.32
CA PRO A 410 7.68 -2.95 4.61
C PRO A 410 7.37 -3.04 6.12
N LEU A 411 6.07 -3.08 6.45
CA LEU A 411 5.55 -3.16 7.82
C LEU A 411 6.07 -4.41 8.55
N CYS A 412 6.14 -5.53 7.83
CA CYS A 412 6.58 -6.83 8.34
C CYS A 412 7.98 -7.13 7.83
N ALA A 413 8.88 -7.50 8.74
CA ALA A 413 10.23 -7.96 8.41
C ALA A 413 10.56 -9.26 9.14
N CYS A 414 11.30 -10.17 8.50
CA CYS A 414 11.79 -11.36 9.19
C CYS A 414 12.79 -11.00 10.28
N LEU A 415 12.79 -11.78 11.35
CA LEU A 415 13.84 -11.73 12.36
C LEU A 415 15.21 -12.04 11.75
N ALA A 416 16.26 -11.50 12.36
CA ALA A 416 17.63 -11.88 11.99
C ALA A 416 17.82 -13.40 12.15
N GLY A 417 18.44 -14.04 11.17
CA GLY A 417 18.55 -15.51 11.07
C GLY A 417 17.35 -16.21 10.41
N PHE A 418 16.34 -15.46 9.95
CA PHE A 418 15.15 -15.97 9.26
C PHE A 418 15.00 -15.36 7.86
N LYS A 419 14.26 -16.05 6.99
CA LYS A 419 13.89 -15.63 5.62
C LYS A 419 12.40 -15.87 5.38
N GLN A 420 11.82 -15.19 4.41
CA GLN A 420 10.42 -15.33 4.05
C GLN A 420 10.11 -16.79 3.66
N ASN A 421 8.95 -17.30 4.08
CA ASN A 421 8.51 -18.63 3.68
C ASN A 421 8.10 -18.66 2.19
N SER A 422 7.47 -17.59 1.71
CA SER A 422 7.00 -17.42 0.34
C SER A 422 7.22 -15.98 -0.11
N GLU A 423 8.12 -15.77 -1.07
CA GLU A 423 8.36 -14.43 -1.63
C GLU A 423 7.16 -13.91 -2.42
N GLN A 424 6.44 -14.81 -3.10
CA GLN A 424 5.24 -14.46 -3.86
C GLN A 424 4.16 -13.86 -2.94
N ASP A 425 3.86 -14.52 -1.83
CA ASP A 425 2.87 -14.04 -0.87
C ASP A 425 3.32 -12.70 -0.24
N TRP A 426 4.61 -12.58 0.10
CA TRP A 426 5.18 -11.33 0.61
C TRP A 426 5.01 -10.15 -0.35
N ASN A 427 5.20 -10.38 -1.66
CA ASN A 427 4.99 -9.36 -2.69
C ASN A 427 3.52 -8.94 -2.82
N LEU A 428 2.59 -9.84 -2.48
CA LEU A 428 1.16 -9.56 -2.38
C LEU A 428 0.75 -8.93 -1.04
N GLN A 429 1.71 -8.66 -0.14
CA GLN A 429 1.50 -8.22 1.23
C GLN A 429 0.72 -9.24 2.09
N ASP A 430 0.80 -10.51 1.72
CA ASP A 430 0.32 -11.63 2.50
C ASP A 430 1.48 -12.16 3.35
N TYR A 431 1.52 -11.74 4.61
CA TYR A 431 2.56 -12.13 5.56
C TYR A 431 2.16 -13.34 6.40
N SER A 432 1.01 -13.96 6.13
CA SER A 432 0.45 -15.05 6.94
C SER A 432 1.38 -16.27 7.02
N GLY A 433 2.12 -16.53 5.93
CA GLY A 433 3.09 -17.61 5.83
C GLY A 433 4.31 -17.48 6.74
N GLY A 434 4.55 -16.31 7.33
CA GLY A 434 5.67 -16.11 8.25
C GLY A 434 7.06 -16.25 7.61
N CYS A 435 8.05 -16.30 8.48
CA CYS A 435 9.44 -16.52 8.14
C CYS A 435 9.88 -17.89 8.64
N VAL A 436 10.83 -18.48 7.95
CA VAL A 436 11.48 -19.74 8.29
C VAL A 436 12.95 -19.51 8.59
N ARG A 437 13.55 -20.36 9.41
CA ARG A 437 14.97 -20.26 9.74
C ARG A 437 15.81 -20.41 8.47
N LYS A 438 16.85 -19.59 8.33
CA LYS A 438 17.85 -19.75 7.26
C LYS A 438 18.67 -21.02 7.49
N THR A 439 19.08 -21.23 8.75
CA THR A 439 19.88 -22.38 9.19
C THR A 439 19.14 -23.15 10.29
N GLN A 440 19.12 -24.48 10.19
CA GLN A 440 18.50 -25.34 11.20
C GLN A 440 19.28 -25.29 12.54
N LEU A 441 18.54 -25.42 13.64
CA LEU A 441 19.12 -25.55 14.97
C LEU A 441 19.74 -26.93 15.13
N GLN A 442 20.86 -27.02 15.82
CA GLN A 442 21.54 -28.30 16.04
C GLN A 442 20.96 -29.05 17.25
N CYS A 443 20.48 -28.30 18.25
CA CYS A 443 20.17 -28.77 19.59
C CYS A 443 21.32 -29.59 20.23
N VAL A 444 21.35 -29.68 21.56
CA VAL A 444 22.51 -30.19 22.32
C VAL A 444 22.90 -31.65 21.99
N ASN A 445 22.09 -32.41 21.25
CA ASN A 445 22.24 -33.86 21.08
C ASN A 445 22.66 -34.39 19.71
N ASN A 446 23.02 -33.56 18.71
CA ASN A 446 23.58 -34.07 17.46
C ASN A 446 25.09 -33.79 17.35
N SER A 447 25.85 -34.86 17.56
CA SER A 447 27.31 -34.95 17.47
C SER A 447 27.81 -34.65 16.05
N LEU A 448 28.00 -33.38 15.69
CA LEU A 448 28.71 -32.98 14.46
C LEU A 448 29.76 -31.88 14.71
N THR A 449 30.99 -32.37 14.89
CA THR A 449 32.33 -31.87 14.50
C THR A 449 32.83 -30.45 14.80
N ASP A 450 32.02 -29.46 15.19
CA ASP A 450 32.52 -28.06 15.33
C ASP A 450 32.40 -27.44 16.73
N GLY A 451 31.87 -28.16 17.72
CA GLY A 451 31.88 -27.75 19.14
C GLY A 451 31.10 -26.48 19.49
N LYS A 452 30.32 -25.91 18.55
CA LYS A 452 29.50 -24.71 18.77
C LYS A 452 28.03 -25.08 18.94
N SER A 453 27.47 -24.81 20.11
CA SER A 453 26.03 -24.99 20.39
C SER A 453 25.22 -23.82 19.87
N ASP A 454 23.93 -24.05 19.59
CA ASP A 454 22.96 -22.96 19.36
C ASP A 454 23.11 -21.86 20.43
N GLY A 455 22.77 -20.63 20.08
CA GLY A 455 22.85 -19.50 20.98
C GLY A 455 21.66 -18.58 20.82
N PHE A 456 21.75 -17.38 21.36
CA PHE A 456 20.64 -16.42 21.35
C PHE A 456 21.06 -15.05 20.83
N LEU A 457 20.14 -14.40 20.11
CA LEU A 457 20.28 -13.02 19.67
C LEU A 457 19.28 -12.12 20.39
N ALA A 458 19.80 -11.08 21.04
CA ALA A 458 19.01 -10.10 21.78
C ALA A 458 18.23 -9.17 20.83
N ASN A 459 16.91 -9.11 21.00
CA ASN A 459 16.03 -8.20 20.28
C ASN A 459 15.38 -7.22 21.27
N ALA A 460 15.91 -6.00 21.34
CA ALA A 460 15.43 -4.96 22.25
C ALA A 460 14.22 -4.19 21.71
N ASN A 461 13.50 -3.49 22.60
CA ASN A 461 12.29 -2.69 22.29
C ASN A 461 11.19 -3.55 21.64
N MET A 462 10.95 -4.74 22.18
CA MET A 462 9.92 -5.67 21.73
C MET A 462 8.76 -5.67 22.71
N LEU A 463 7.53 -5.79 22.22
CA LEU A 463 6.43 -6.29 23.04
C LEU A 463 6.62 -7.79 23.23
N LEU A 464 6.51 -8.29 24.47
CA LEU A 464 6.68 -9.71 24.75
C LEU A 464 5.63 -10.55 23.99
N PRO A 465 6.03 -11.66 23.34
CA PRO A 465 5.08 -12.51 22.64
C PRO A 465 4.04 -13.12 23.60
N ASN A 466 2.83 -13.36 23.09
CA ASN A 466 1.75 -13.94 23.87
C ASN A 466 2.09 -15.35 24.38
N TYR A 467 1.44 -15.78 25.46
CA TYR A 467 1.54 -17.12 26.05
C TYR A 467 2.95 -17.57 26.46
N PRO A 468 3.66 -16.77 27.27
CA PRO A 468 4.91 -17.23 27.87
C PRO A 468 4.67 -18.43 28.79
N GLN A 469 5.64 -19.34 28.86
CA GLN A 469 5.75 -20.31 29.94
C GLN A 469 6.71 -19.74 30.99
N SER A 470 6.22 -19.52 32.21
CA SER A 470 7.04 -19.05 33.31
C SER A 470 7.84 -20.22 33.90
N VAL A 471 9.15 -20.01 34.10
CA VAL A 471 10.07 -21.02 34.62
C VAL A 471 10.69 -20.51 35.93
N PRO A 472 10.66 -21.28 37.02
CA PRO A 472 11.22 -20.86 38.29
C PRO A 472 12.75 -20.99 38.28
N VAL A 473 13.44 -19.93 37.85
CA VAL A 473 14.91 -19.83 37.85
C VAL A 473 15.34 -18.58 38.62
N ARG A 474 16.60 -18.56 39.07
CA ARG A 474 17.12 -17.49 39.94
C ARG A 474 18.09 -16.54 39.24
N SER A 475 18.42 -16.79 37.97
CA SER A 475 19.27 -15.90 37.19
C SER A 475 18.96 -15.97 35.70
N VAL A 476 19.43 -14.96 34.96
CA VAL A 476 19.30 -14.89 33.51
C VAL A 476 20.06 -16.03 32.81
N GLU A 477 21.21 -16.44 33.34
CA GLU A 477 22.00 -17.55 32.81
C GLU A 477 21.28 -18.89 32.99
N GLU A 478 20.58 -19.07 34.11
CA GLU A 478 19.76 -20.26 34.34
C GLU A 478 18.53 -20.29 33.43
N CYS A 479 17.91 -19.13 33.15
CA CYS A 479 16.84 -18.99 32.16
C CYS A 479 17.32 -19.36 30.75
N GLU A 480 18.46 -18.80 30.34
CA GLU A 480 19.10 -19.09 29.04
C GLU A 480 19.41 -20.58 28.90
N LYS A 481 20.07 -21.17 29.90
CA LYS A 481 20.45 -22.59 29.89
C LYS A 481 19.23 -23.50 29.86
N THR A 482 18.15 -23.13 30.55
CA THR A 482 16.89 -23.88 30.54
C THR A 482 16.29 -23.92 29.14
N CYS A 483 16.19 -22.77 28.46
CA CYS A 483 15.73 -22.71 27.07
C CYS A 483 16.72 -23.36 26.08
N LEU A 484 18.03 -23.30 26.34
CA LEU A 484 19.03 -23.91 25.48
C LEU A 484 18.90 -25.44 25.46
N ASN A 485 18.67 -26.04 26.62
CA ASN A 485 18.53 -27.49 26.80
C ASN A 485 17.20 -28.04 26.27
N ASP A 486 16.16 -27.22 26.18
CA ASP A 486 14.90 -27.60 25.53
C ASP A 486 14.98 -27.35 24.02
N CYS A 487 14.96 -28.43 23.23
CA CYS A 487 14.98 -28.34 21.76
C CYS A 487 13.74 -27.65 21.16
N SER A 488 12.63 -27.62 21.90
CA SER A 488 11.39 -26.98 21.48
C SER A 488 11.36 -25.49 21.81
N CYS A 489 12.25 -25.03 22.71
CA CYS A 489 12.33 -23.63 23.09
C CYS A 489 12.93 -22.78 21.97
N THR A 490 12.26 -21.67 21.65
CA THR A 490 12.61 -20.79 20.54
C THR A 490 13.04 -19.40 20.99
N ALA A 491 12.61 -18.95 22.16
CA ALA A 491 13.05 -17.71 22.76
C ALA A 491 12.87 -17.71 24.28
N TYR A 492 13.59 -16.81 24.95
CA TYR A 492 13.35 -16.48 26.34
C TYR A 492 13.43 -14.96 26.58
N ALA A 493 12.90 -14.53 27.71
CA ALA A 493 13.03 -13.20 28.26
C ALA A 493 13.18 -13.33 29.78
N TYR A 494 13.96 -12.43 30.38
CA TYR A 494 14.17 -12.40 31.81
C TYR A 494 13.97 -10.97 32.30
N GLU A 495 12.97 -10.76 33.16
CA GLU A 495 12.67 -9.47 33.76
C GLU A 495 12.15 -9.63 35.18
N ASN A 496 12.53 -8.72 36.08
CA ASN A 496 12.05 -8.68 37.47
C ASN A 496 12.16 -10.04 38.20
N ASP A 497 13.27 -10.74 37.98
CA ASP A 497 13.52 -12.10 38.50
C ASP A 497 12.52 -13.17 38.05
N GLU A 498 11.84 -12.93 36.93
CA GLU A 498 10.95 -13.88 36.28
C GLU A 498 11.50 -14.27 34.90
N CYS A 499 11.59 -15.59 34.66
CA CYS A 499 11.98 -16.15 33.37
C CYS A 499 10.75 -16.59 32.60
N SER A 500 10.60 -16.05 31.40
CA SER A 500 9.58 -16.45 30.42
C SER A 500 10.25 -17.14 29.25
N ILE A 501 9.79 -18.33 28.89
CA ILE A 501 10.23 -19.06 27.69
C ILE A 501 9.07 -19.26 26.72
N TRP A 502 9.38 -19.40 25.44
CA TRP A 502 8.41 -19.70 24.40
C TRP A 502 8.82 -20.96 23.66
N LEU A 503 7.84 -21.84 23.43
CA LEU A 503 8.00 -23.07 22.68
C LEU A 503 7.33 -22.93 21.32
N GLY A 504 7.94 -23.49 20.28
CA GLY A 504 7.40 -23.46 18.92
C GLY A 504 7.43 -22.08 18.25
N ASN A 505 6.46 -21.81 17.39
CA ASN A 505 6.47 -20.61 16.54
C ASN A 505 6.20 -19.34 17.35
N LEU A 506 7.08 -18.34 17.18
CA LEU A 506 6.85 -17.02 17.76
C LEU A 506 5.93 -16.21 16.84
N LEU A 507 4.76 -15.84 17.34
CA LEU A 507 3.76 -15.05 16.62
C LEU A 507 3.53 -13.71 17.32
N ASN A 508 2.93 -12.79 16.58
CA ASN A 508 2.50 -11.49 17.08
C ASN A 508 3.63 -10.62 17.68
N GLN A 509 4.83 -10.68 17.08
CA GLN A 509 5.93 -9.86 17.55
C GLN A 509 5.82 -8.42 17.05
N ARG A 510 5.99 -7.46 17.96
CA ARG A 510 5.88 -6.04 17.66
C ARG A 510 7.11 -5.27 18.13
N LYS A 511 7.67 -4.45 17.23
CA LYS A 511 8.70 -3.48 17.57
C LYS A 511 8.06 -2.22 18.14
N LEU A 512 8.52 -1.81 19.31
CA LEU A 512 8.12 -0.57 19.97
C LEU A 512 9.15 0.53 19.72
N SER A 513 8.71 1.77 19.92
CA SER A 513 9.59 2.94 19.83
C SER A 513 10.70 2.86 20.89
N LYS A 514 11.87 3.38 20.57
CA LYS A 514 12.98 3.45 21.52
C LYS A 514 12.55 4.27 22.75
N GLY A 515 12.67 3.69 23.94
CA GLY A 515 12.27 4.32 25.21
C GLY A 515 10.80 4.14 25.58
N ASP A 516 10.03 3.34 24.85
CA ASP A 516 8.70 2.91 25.29
C ASP A 516 8.81 2.11 26.61
N PRO A 517 8.05 2.44 27.66
CA PRO A 517 8.14 1.75 28.96
C PRO A 517 7.79 0.27 28.88
N ASN A 518 7.03 -0.15 27.87
CA ASN A 518 6.67 -1.55 27.64
C ASN A 518 7.68 -2.29 26.76
N GLY A 519 8.72 -1.61 26.26
CA GLY A 519 9.77 -2.19 25.43
C GLY A 519 10.67 -3.13 26.22
N LYS A 520 10.60 -4.43 25.93
CA LYS A 520 11.41 -5.47 26.57
C LYS A 520 12.45 -6.06 25.61
N THR A 521 13.37 -6.85 26.15
CA THR A 521 14.36 -7.60 25.36
C THR A 521 13.96 -9.07 25.30
N VAL A 522 13.83 -9.59 24.09
CA VAL A 522 13.56 -11.02 23.82
C VAL A 522 14.79 -11.63 23.18
N TYR A 523 15.25 -12.75 23.71
CA TYR A 523 16.43 -13.48 23.24
C TYR A 523 15.97 -14.65 22.37
N ILE A 524 16.30 -14.62 21.09
CA ILE A 524 15.77 -15.58 20.10
C ILE A 524 16.85 -16.59 19.76
N LYS A 525 16.51 -17.88 19.88
CA LYS A 525 17.43 -18.99 19.65
C LYS A 525 17.81 -19.07 18.17
N LEU A 526 19.09 -19.09 17.86
CA LEU A 526 19.65 -19.14 16.50
C LEU A 526 20.83 -20.12 16.45
N SER A 527 21.19 -20.56 15.24
CA SER A 527 22.41 -21.33 15.05
C SER A 527 23.64 -20.44 15.23
N PRO A 528 24.82 -21.02 15.56
CA PRO A 528 26.05 -20.25 15.78
C PRO A 528 26.47 -19.39 14.58
N SER A 529 26.23 -19.89 13.36
CA SER A 529 26.57 -19.20 12.11
C SER A 529 25.76 -17.92 11.93
N GLU A 530 24.47 -17.93 12.24
CA GLU A 530 23.58 -16.78 12.06
C GLU A 530 23.82 -15.68 13.11
N ILE A 531 24.27 -16.05 14.31
CA ILE A 531 24.65 -15.08 15.35
C ILE A 531 25.88 -14.29 14.89
N SER A 532 26.85 -14.98 14.29
CA SER A 532 28.07 -14.37 13.75
C SER A 532 27.77 -13.45 12.57
N SER A 533 26.83 -13.82 11.68
CA SER A 533 26.43 -12.96 10.56
C SER A 533 25.61 -11.74 11.00
N ALA A 534 24.73 -11.89 11.99
CA ALA A 534 23.93 -10.78 12.52
C ALA A 534 24.80 -9.68 13.18
N ALA A 535 25.95 -10.05 13.77
CA ALA A 535 26.92 -9.09 14.28
C ALA A 535 27.56 -8.25 13.16
N ASN A 536 27.77 -8.83 11.97
CA ASN A 536 28.28 -8.11 10.80
C ASN A 536 27.21 -7.26 10.11
N ASP A 537 25.95 -7.69 10.07
CA ASP A 537 24.84 -6.96 9.44
C ASP A 537 24.46 -5.65 10.16
N ASN A 538 24.66 -5.55 11.48
CA ASN A 538 24.38 -4.31 12.23
C ASN A 538 25.30 -3.13 11.82
N ILE A 539 26.41 -3.40 11.13
CA ILE A 539 27.30 -2.39 10.55
C ILE A 539 26.69 -1.77 9.28
N ASN A 540 25.75 -2.45 8.61
CA ASN A 540 25.20 -2.08 7.30
C ASN A 540 23.80 -1.41 7.34
N LYS A 541 23.23 -1.11 8.53
CA LYS A 541 21.91 -0.45 8.69
C LYS A 541 22.01 1.05 9.00
N GLU A 542 22.98 1.74 8.42
CA GLU A 542 23.12 3.20 8.58
C GLU A 542 22.18 3.95 7.60
N TYR A 543 21.72 5.15 7.98
CA TYR A 543 20.92 6.03 7.10
C TYR A 543 21.64 6.18 5.75
N PHE A 544 20.94 5.87 4.65
CA PHE A 544 21.59 5.68 3.33
C PHE A 544 22.50 6.86 2.95
N PRO A 545 22.12 8.13 3.17
CA PRO A 545 23.03 9.24 2.92
C PRO A 545 24.29 9.28 3.80
N THR A 546 24.22 8.90 5.08
CA THR A 546 25.43 8.78 5.92
C THR A 546 26.30 7.62 5.46
N TRP A 547 25.69 6.48 5.16
CA TRP A 547 26.40 5.33 4.60
C TRP A 547 27.10 5.71 3.29
N ALA A 548 26.38 6.30 2.33
CA ALA A 548 26.94 6.72 1.05
C ALA A 548 28.05 7.76 1.22
N ALA A 549 27.89 8.73 2.12
CA ALA A 549 28.92 9.71 2.45
C ALA A 549 30.20 9.03 2.99
N SER A 550 30.06 7.97 3.81
CA SER A 550 31.20 7.21 4.32
C SER A 550 31.98 6.48 3.22
N ILE A 551 31.28 5.93 2.22
CA ILE A 551 31.88 5.25 1.07
C ILE A 551 32.66 6.26 0.21
N ILE A 552 32.12 7.45 0.01
CA ILE A 552 32.74 8.52 -0.80
C ILE A 552 33.97 9.12 -0.10
N ALA A 553 33.95 9.21 1.23
CA ALA A 553 35.01 9.82 2.03
C ALA A 553 36.28 8.94 2.14
N ASN A 554 36.15 7.62 1.95
CA ASN A 554 37.24 6.68 2.07
C ASN A 554 37.90 6.40 0.71
N GLU A 555 39.10 6.95 0.50
CA GLU A 555 39.93 6.67 -0.67
C GLU A 555 40.42 5.20 -0.63
N GLY A 556 39.63 4.29 -1.21
CA GLY A 556 39.92 2.85 -1.25
C GLY A 556 38.70 1.95 -1.30
N VAL A 557 37.50 2.49 -1.07
CA VAL A 557 36.24 1.74 -1.19
C VAL A 557 35.66 1.91 -2.59
N ASP A 558 35.14 0.81 -3.16
CA ASP A 558 34.53 0.81 -4.48
C ASP A 558 33.23 1.61 -4.48
N VAL A 559 33.23 2.76 -5.16
CA VAL A 559 32.08 3.65 -5.26
C VAL A 559 30.93 3.02 -6.08
N LEU A 560 31.22 2.03 -6.92
CA LEU A 560 30.19 1.31 -7.67
C LEU A 560 29.28 0.48 -6.75
N SER A 561 29.67 0.24 -5.49
CA SER A 561 28.80 -0.39 -4.49
C SER A 561 27.58 0.47 -4.14
N LEU A 562 27.57 1.77 -4.49
CA LEU A 562 26.43 2.67 -4.32
C LEU A 562 25.36 2.51 -5.41
N LEU A 563 25.66 1.78 -6.49
CA LEU A 563 24.74 1.63 -7.62
C LEU A 563 23.61 0.66 -7.29
N ASP A 564 22.43 0.94 -7.88
CA ASP A 564 21.33 -0.01 -7.89
C ASP A 564 21.82 -1.33 -8.55
N PRO A 565 21.64 -2.50 -7.92
CA PRO A 565 22.03 -3.79 -8.49
C PRO A 565 21.50 -4.04 -9.90
N LYS A 566 20.36 -3.44 -10.27
CA LYS A 566 19.76 -3.52 -11.61
C LYS A 566 20.58 -2.82 -12.70
N LEU A 567 21.56 -2.00 -12.32
CA LEU A 567 22.48 -1.35 -13.25
C LEU A 567 23.68 -2.24 -13.61
N GLU A 568 23.85 -3.39 -12.95
CA GLU A 568 24.91 -4.38 -13.24
C GLU A 568 26.33 -3.78 -13.28
N GLY A 569 26.57 -2.69 -12.53
CA GLY A 569 27.85 -1.98 -12.52
C GLY A 569 28.15 -1.18 -13.79
N ASN A 570 27.18 -1.00 -14.70
CA ASN A 570 27.32 -0.26 -15.94
C ASN A 570 27.23 1.26 -15.73
N ALA A 571 28.22 1.83 -15.03
CA ALA A 571 28.39 3.27 -14.87
C ALA A 571 29.86 3.64 -14.67
N ASP A 572 30.23 4.86 -15.06
CA ASP A 572 31.58 5.37 -14.82
C ASP A 572 31.76 5.73 -13.34
N ALA A 573 32.75 5.11 -12.68
CA ALA A 573 32.97 5.26 -11.25
C ALA A 573 33.26 6.71 -10.82
N GLU A 574 33.86 7.52 -11.70
CA GLU A 574 34.18 8.92 -11.41
C GLU A 574 32.95 9.82 -11.57
N GLU A 575 32.07 9.53 -12.53
CA GLU A 575 30.75 10.16 -12.63
C GLU A 575 29.87 9.82 -11.43
N VAL A 576 29.81 8.56 -11.00
CA VAL A 576 29.06 8.14 -9.80
C VAL A 576 29.58 8.87 -8.57
N ARG A 577 30.92 8.88 -8.38
CA ARG A 577 31.55 9.62 -7.27
C ARG A 577 31.20 11.09 -7.29
N ARG A 578 31.19 11.73 -8.47
CA ARG A 578 30.85 13.14 -8.63
C ARG A 578 29.39 13.42 -8.28
N ILE A 579 28.45 12.62 -8.80
CA ILE A 579 27.01 12.76 -8.54
C ILE A 579 26.72 12.57 -7.06
N CYS A 580 27.31 11.56 -6.42
CA CYS A 580 27.09 11.31 -5.01
C CYS A 580 27.68 12.43 -4.12
N LYS A 581 28.83 13.01 -4.47
CA LYS A 581 29.38 14.20 -3.78
C LYS A 581 28.42 15.39 -3.85
N VAL A 582 27.88 15.67 -5.04
CA VAL A 582 26.89 16.73 -5.24
C VAL A 582 25.65 16.47 -4.39
N ALA A 583 25.13 15.24 -4.40
CA ALA A 583 23.97 14.86 -3.58
C ALA A 583 24.23 15.09 -2.09
N CYS A 584 25.40 14.68 -1.56
CA CYS A 584 25.78 14.91 -0.17
C CYS A 584 25.85 16.40 0.20
N TRP A 585 26.28 17.28 -0.70
CA TRP A 585 26.26 18.73 -0.47
C TRP A 585 24.85 19.32 -0.51
N CYS A 586 23.94 18.76 -1.30
CA CYS A 586 22.57 19.26 -1.41
C CYS A 586 21.72 18.97 -0.17
N ILE A 587 22.05 17.93 0.59
CA ILE A 587 21.27 17.45 1.75
C ILE A 587 21.84 17.90 3.11
N GLN A 588 22.75 18.87 3.13
CA GLN A 588 23.31 19.40 4.39
C GLN A 588 22.20 19.97 5.29
N ASP A 589 22.28 19.77 6.60
CA ASP A 589 21.24 20.24 7.54
C ASP A 589 21.09 21.77 7.51
N ASP A 590 22.22 22.49 7.42
CA ASP A 590 22.25 23.95 7.32
C ASP A 590 22.16 24.40 5.85
N GLU A 591 21.15 25.22 5.58
CA GLU A 591 20.83 25.77 4.25
C GLU A 591 21.99 26.55 3.63
N THR A 592 22.82 27.21 4.44
CA THR A 592 23.95 28.04 3.94
C THR A 592 25.10 27.21 3.37
N HIS A 593 25.18 25.93 3.74
CA HIS A 593 26.18 24.99 3.21
C HIS A 593 25.73 24.30 1.92
N ARG A 594 24.47 24.47 1.52
CA ARG A 594 23.94 23.86 0.29
C ARG A 594 24.37 24.70 -0.93
N PRO A 595 24.90 24.08 -1.99
CA PRO A 595 25.33 24.80 -3.19
C PRO A 595 24.12 25.37 -3.96
N SER A 596 24.33 26.50 -4.64
CA SER A 596 23.35 27.01 -5.60
C SER A 596 23.20 26.06 -6.79
N MET A 597 22.04 26.06 -7.45
CA MET A 597 21.81 25.27 -8.67
C MET A 597 22.84 25.56 -9.77
N ALA A 598 23.31 26.82 -9.88
CA ALA A 598 24.38 27.17 -10.82
C ALA A 598 25.71 26.49 -10.49
N GLN A 599 26.04 26.31 -9.22
CA GLN A 599 27.22 25.54 -8.79
C GLN A 599 27.03 24.04 -9.05
N ILE A 600 25.86 23.50 -8.73
CA ILE A 600 25.50 22.09 -8.98
C ILE A 600 25.67 21.75 -10.46
N VAL A 601 25.08 22.54 -11.36
CA VAL A 601 25.16 22.34 -12.81
C VAL A 601 26.61 22.35 -13.30
N ARG A 602 27.41 23.35 -12.88
CA ARG A 602 28.85 23.41 -13.25
C ARG A 602 29.63 22.19 -12.79
N ILE A 603 29.32 21.67 -11.59
CA ILE A 603 29.96 20.45 -11.08
C ILE A 603 29.55 19.25 -11.94
N LEU A 604 28.26 19.09 -12.23
CA LEU A 604 27.75 17.98 -13.05
C LEU A 604 28.30 18.00 -14.48
N GLU A 605 28.41 19.18 -15.10
CA GLU A 605 29.02 19.40 -16.42
C GLU A 605 30.54 19.16 -16.45
N GLY A 606 31.17 18.93 -15.29
CA GLY A 606 32.62 18.68 -15.19
C GLY A 606 33.47 19.94 -15.35
N VAL A 607 32.88 21.13 -15.25
CA VAL A 607 33.60 22.40 -15.30
C VAL A 607 34.35 22.58 -13.98
N ARG A 608 35.68 22.38 -13.99
CA ARG A 608 36.54 22.68 -12.83
C ARG A 608 36.37 24.14 -12.43
N ILE A 609 35.82 24.38 -11.24
CA ILE A 609 35.73 25.73 -10.66
C ILE A 609 37.15 26.15 -10.26
N TYR A 610 37.83 26.92 -11.11
CA TYR A 610 38.98 27.72 -10.71
C TYR A 610 38.50 28.92 -9.89
N THR A 611 38.82 28.91 -8.60
CA THR A 611 39.01 30.05 -7.67
C THR A 611 38.03 31.23 -7.72
N LEU A 612 37.28 31.43 -6.64
CA LEU A 612 36.89 32.76 -6.18
C LEU A 612 37.66 33.06 -4.87
N GLY A 613 38.65 33.94 -4.99
CA GLY A 613 39.07 34.88 -3.94
C GLY A 613 39.70 34.32 -2.67
N SER A 614 41.03 34.20 -2.69
CA SER A 614 41.90 34.07 -1.54
C SER A 614 41.74 35.21 -0.53
N ASN A 615 41.60 34.85 0.75
CA ASN A 615 42.46 35.37 1.83
C ASN A 615 42.28 34.51 3.08
N THR A 616 42.98 33.38 3.11
CA THR A 616 43.73 32.91 4.28
C THR A 616 44.69 31.84 3.80
N THR A 617 45.94 32.02 4.21
CA THR A 617 47.15 31.32 3.81
C THR A 617 47.14 29.83 4.16
N SER A 618 47.74 29.04 3.27
CA SER A 618 48.42 27.74 3.44
C SER A 618 48.01 26.80 4.58
N ALA A 619 47.75 25.54 4.21
CA ALA A 619 47.55 24.35 5.05
C ALA A 619 46.11 24.04 5.45
N ALA A 620 45.29 23.61 4.48
CA ALA A 620 44.05 22.86 4.74
C ALA A 620 43.67 21.99 3.51
N ALA A 621 44.56 21.11 3.07
CA ALA A 621 44.27 20.12 2.03
C ALA A 621 43.75 18.78 2.59
N THR A 622 43.48 18.70 3.90
CA THR A 622 43.03 17.48 4.58
C THR A 622 42.19 17.84 5.81
N SER A 623 40.96 18.31 5.61
CA SER A 623 39.84 18.22 6.56
C SER A 623 38.70 19.15 6.11
N TYR A 624 37.87 18.69 5.17
CA TYR A 624 36.46 19.10 5.21
C TYR A 624 35.71 17.96 5.85
N SER A 625 35.75 17.96 7.19
CA SER A 625 34.85 17.17 8.01
C SER A 625 33.43 17.55 7.62
N LEU A 626 32.68 16.58 7.08
CA LEU A 626 31.24 16.55 7.30
C LEU A 626 31.04 16.70 8.82
N ASN A 627 30.51 17.84 9.28
CA ASN A 627 30.11 17.99 10.67
C ASN A 627 28.85 17.13 10.87
N LEU A 628 29.04 15.81 10.96
CA LEU A 628 28.00 14.80 11.09
C LEU A 628 27.83 14.25 12.51
N PHE A 629 28.45 14.88 13.53
CA PHE A 629 28.22 14.53 14.93
C PHE A 629 28.12 15.79 15.81
N PRO A 630 27.13 15.90 16.72
CA PRO A 630 27.22 16.86 17.81
C PRO A 630 28.38 16.44 18.73
N LYS A 631 29.30 17.36 19.02
CA LYS A 631 30.30 17.16 20.07
C LYS A 631 29.58 17.20 21.42
N SER A 632 29.61 16.07 22.11
CA SER A 632 29.27 15.79 23.53
C SER A 632 28.06 16.50 24.13
#